data_AF-A0A9Q9S6D3-F1
#
_entry.id   AF-A0A9Q9S6D3-F1
#
_cell.length_a   1.000
_cell.length_b   1.000
_cell.length_c   1.000
_cell.angle_alpha   90.00
_cell.angle_beta   90.00
_cell.angle_gamma   90.00
#
_symmetry.space_group_name_H-M   'P 1'
#
loop_
_entity.id
_entity.type
_entity.pdbx_description
1 polymer ?
#
loop_
_entity_poly.entity_id
_entity_poly.type
_entity_poly.pdbx_seq_one_letter_code
_entity_poly.pdbx_strand_id
1 'polypeptide(L)'
;MKLYVYGFSRGAAAARAFVNWLVELLPNAFRKGAKPDLCLTLEGADWKVPLSIEFLGLLDTVASVGVAHIAPLAEGHMGWADGAMELPDNGLIKNCVHLVSSHEQRLCFPLDSICRHDGTYPSYAREVVYPGMHSDIGGGYPPGDQGKAIADNDGYLLSQIALHDIYAAAFNAGAPLKVFPTALPKDLLPQIWRAMPAELQREFFVKEGLVARFNAWRELTLNISSSPEKISDENAARYEPGRASSDVITALEDQIAWITAWRIGRYASGNYIKQSFYKEAAANGMDKDSDPETRAKSEQERDKKQEKVNKRRWEMQASAEKDTYIPYPPGPKDFDPALGQTQLRQAAEEFREDYQHKPRAVTGNWKYKFTEKLSNLVYSFSDDDADGEYNRIKQAASDRVAKLFPPQGESSNVQQPGGLVRALFDDQVHDSRAWFMQATFDAREPWGSYFLYRMIYFGELMSKNITPLVKYGRFIEGRFKDTVPGADFIIERFEKGGTFTGENSPPEIKQKISMVNSAVDIPVAMSSDSPSQPALTNESAELIARQQQSQEAEKLASTKSAIASLWS
;
A
#
# COMPACT_ATOMS: atom_id res chain seq x y z
N MET A 1 24.26 -15.74 12.56
CA MET A 1 23.78 -14.85 11.50
C MET A 1 22.70 -13.95 12.07
N LYS A 2 22.89 -12.64 11.94
CA LYS A 2 21.93 -11.62 12.37
C LYS A 2 21.39 -10.91 11.13
N LEU A 3 20.09 -10.83 10.99
CA LEU A 3 19.42 -10.22 9.84
C LEU A 3 18.76 -8.91 10.24
N TYR A 4 18.85 -7.92 9.34
CA TYR A 4 18.15 -6.65 9.41
C TYR A 4 17.41 -6.51 8.08
N VAL A 5 16.08 -6.60 8.12
CA VAL A 5 15.24 -6.72 6.93
C VAL A 5 14.37 -5.49 6.83
N TYR A 6 14.33 -4.87 5.64
CA TYR A 6 13.51 -3.70 5.37
C TYR A 6 12.64 -3.97 4.14
N GLY A 7 11.39 -3.54 4.18
CA GLY A 7 10.49 -3.64 3.04
C GLY A 7 9.47 -2.52 3.05
N PHE A 8 9.12 -2.06 1.85
CA PHE A 8 8.04 -1.10 1.60
C PHE A 8 7.04 -1.71 0.62
N SER A 9 5.73 -1.50 0.85
CA SER A 9 4.66 -1.92 -0.07
C SER A 9 4.66 -3.45 -0.24
N ARG A 10 4.61 -3.94 -1.47
CA ARG A 10 4.82 -5.36 -1.81
C ARG A 10 6.18 -5.89 -1.35
N GLY A 11 7.19 -5.03 -1.24
CA GLY A 11 8.48 -5.40 -0.64
C GLY A 11 8.38 -5.68 0.86
N ALA A 12 7.46 -5.02 1.58
CA ALA A 12 7.16 -5.35 2.97
C ALA A 12 6.41 -6.69 3.08
N ALA A 13 5.50 -6.97 2.16
CA ALA A 13 4.82 -8.27 2.09
C ALA A 13 5.83 -9.38 1.78
N ALA A 14 6.74 -9.15 0.83
CA ALA A 14 7.84 -10.06 0.54
C ALA A 14 8.78 -10.26 1.73
N ALA A 15 9.03 -9.22 2.53
CA ALA A 15 9.79 -9.35 3.78
C ALA A 15 9.08 -10.27 4.78
N ARG A 16 7.76 -10.12 4.97
CA ARG A 16 6.96 -10.98 5.86
C ARG A 16 6.95 -12.44 5.38
N ALA A 17 6.70 -12.65 4.08
CA ALA A 17 6.75 -13.97 3.47
C ALA A 17 8.15 -14.60 3.58
N PHE A 18 9.21 -13.82 3.35
CA PHE A 18 10.59 -14.25 3.55
C PHE A 18 10.81 -14.75 4.99
N VAL A 19 10.30 -14.03 6.00
CA VAL A 19 10.44 -14.48 7.38
C VAL A 19 9.68 -15.79 7.63
N ASN A 20 8.45 -15.91 7.15
CA ASN A 20 7.66 -17.14 7.31
C ASN A 20 8.31 -18.34 6.62
N TRP A 21 8.75 -18.19 5.36
CA TRP A 21 9.47 -19.25 4.66
C TRP A 21 10.81 -19.58 5.30
N LEU A 22 11.51 -18.59 5.88
CA LEU A 22 12.73 -18.85 6.63
C LEU A 22 12.47 -19.74 7.84
N VAL A 23 11.31 -19.61 8.50
CA VAL A 23 10.90 -20.50 9.61
C VAL A 23 10.71 -21.93 9.14
N GLU A 24 10.10 -22.14 7.96
CA GLU A 24 9.90 -23.48 7.38
C GLU A 24 11.23 -24.20 7.09
N LEU A 25 12.30 -23.45 6.84
CA LEU A 25 13.65 -23.98 6.62
C LEU A 25 14.42 -24.29 7.91
N LEU A 26 13.89 -23.93 9.09
CA LEU A 26 14.56 -24.18 10.36
C LEU A 26 14.45 -25.64 10.80
N PRO A 27 15.47 -26.19 11.48
CA PRO A 27 15.38 -27.53 12.05
C PRO A 27 14.22 -27.63 13.05
N ASN A 28 13.52 -28.76 13.02
CA ASN A 28 12.34 -29.05 13.85
C ASN A 28 11.12 -28.14 13.61
N ALA A 29 11.07 -27.32 12.55
CA ALA A 29 9.94 -26.42 12.29
C ALA A 29 8.56 -27.11 12.30
N PHE A 30 8.48 -28.34 11.79
CA PHE A 30 7.22 -29.11 11.71
C PHE A 30 7.02 -30.11 12.86
N ARG A 31 7.87 -30.08 13.89
CA ARG A 31 7.77 -31.04 15.00
C ARG A 31 6.72 -30.58 16.01
N LYS A 32 5.61 -31.31 16.09
CA LYS A 32 4.47 -31.00 16.97
C LYS A 32 4.91 -30.81 18.43
N GLY A 33 4.61 -29.65 19.01
CA GLY A 33 4.89 -29.32 20.41
C GLY A 33 6.31 -28.83 20.71
N ALA A 34 7.16 -28.64 19.70
CA ALA A 34 8.51 -28.07 19.86
C ALA A 34 8.63 -26.74 19.11
N LYS A 35 9.37 -25.78 19.68
CA LYS A 35 9.78 -24.57 18.95
C LYS A 35 10.91 -24.93 17.97
N PRO A 36 10.98 -24.30 16.79
CA PRO A 36 12.09 -24.53 15.86
C PRO A 36 13.42 -24.17 16.51
N ASP A 37 14.48 -24.90 16.16
CA ASP A 37 15.83 -24.49 16.52
C ASP A 37 16.15 -23.24 15.70
N LEU A 38 16.39 -22.10 16.36
CA LEU A 38 16.70 -20.84 15.70
C LEU A 38 18.15 -20.81 15.17
N CYS A 39 18.46 -21.73 14.26
CA CYS A 39 19.77 -21.87 13.64
C CYS A 39 19.66 -22.41 12.22
N LEU A 40 20.65 -22.08 11.39
CA LEU A 40 20.87 -22.73 10.10
C LEU A 40 21.86 -23.88 10.26
N THR A 41 21.57 -24.97 9.58
CA THR A 41 22.46 -26.14 9.42
C THR A 41 22.22 -26.73 8.04
N LEU A 42 23.26 -27.30 7.43
CA LEU A 42 23.09 -28.12 6.23
C LEU A 42 22.78 -29.57 6.65
N GLU A 43 22.11 -30.31 5.77
CA GLU A 43 21.88 -31.74 5.99
C GLU A 43 23.23 -32.48 6.07
N GLY A 44 23.42 -33.24 7.16
CA GLY A 44 24.68 -33.95 7.43
C GLY A 44 25.82 -33.08 8.00
N ALA A 45 25.59 -31.80 8.31
CA ALA A 45 26.59 -30.95 8.96
C ALA A 45 26.55 -31.05 10.50
N ASP A 46 27.72 -31.09 11.13
CA ASP A 46 27.89 -31.09 12.60
C ASP A 46 27.95 -29.68 13.22
N TRP A 47 27.64 -28.64 12.46
CA TRP A 47 27.70 -27.25 12.92
C TRP A 47 26.33 -26.56 12.82
N LYS A 48 26.06 -25.64 13.76
CA LYS A 48 24.85 -24.81 13.77
C LYS A 48 25.25 -23.34 13.77
N VAL A 49 24.67 -22.54 12.89
CA VAL A 49 24.80 -21.08 12.91
C VAL A 49 23.55 -20.48 13.52
N PRO A 50 23.60 -19.88 14.73
CA PRO A 50 22.44 -19.23 15.33
C PRO A 50 21.86 -18.17 14.39
N LEU A 51 20.54 -18.07 14.31
CA LEU A 51 19.84 -17.19 13.39
C LEU A 51 18.85 -16.31 14.16
N SER A 52 18.89 -15.01 13.88
CA SER A 52 17.96 -14.03 14.42
C SER A 52 17.67 -12.95 13.38
N ILE A 53 16.45 -12.43 13.40
CA ILE A 53 16.08 -11.18 12.76
C ILE A 53 16.09 -10.13 13.86
N GLU A 54 17.18 -9.37 13.95
CA GLU A 54 17.37 -8.36 14.98
C GLU A 54 16.43 -7.16 14.75
N PHE A 55 16.15 -6.85 13.48
CA PHE A 55 15.21 -5.80 13.11
C PHE A 55 14.43 -6.16 11.83
N LEU A 56 13.12 -5.99 11.87
CA LEU A 56 12.21 -6.05 10.74
C LEU A 56 11.51 -4.70 10.58
N GLY A 57 11.91 -3.92 9.58
CA GLY A 57 11.33 -2.62 9.25
C GLY A 57 10.35 -2.73 8.09
N LEU A 58 9.07 -2.49 8.34
CA LEU A 58 7.99 -2.56 7.36
C LEU A 58 7.42 -1.16 7.15
N LEU A 59 7.21 -0.79 5.89
CA LEU A 59 6.56 0.46 5.51
C LEU A 59 5.32 0.10 4.69
N ASP A 60 4.16 0.43 5.22
CA ASP A 60 2.84 0.35 4.59
C ASP A 60 2.63 -0.92 3.73
N THR A 61 2.67 -2.10 4.37
CA THR A 61 2.54 -3.40 3.70
C THR A 61 1.28 -3.50 2.84
N VAL A 62 1.45 -3.94 1.59
CA VAL A 62 0.37 -4.26 0.65
C VAL A 62 0.71 -5.58 -0.02
N ALA A 63 -0.08 -6.63 0.22
CA ALA A 63 0.17 -7.98 -0.32
C ALA A 63 -0.60 -8.30 -1.61
N SER A 64 -1.50 -7.44 -2.07
CA SER A 64 -2.36 -7.68 -3.23
C SER A 64 -1.69 -7.41 -4.60
N VAL A 65 -2.25 -8.01 -5.66
CA VAL A 65 -1.89 -7.78 -7.07
C VAL A 65 -2.52 -6.48 -7.56
N GLY A 66 -1.83 -5.79 -8.48
CA GLY A 66 -2.44 -4.71 -9.25
C GLY A 66 -3.77 -5.14 -9.87
N VAL A 67 -4.63 -4.19 -10.23
CA VAL A 67 -5.90 -4.42 -10.95
C VAL A 67 -6.96 -5.30 -10.25
N ALA A 68 -6.59 -6.17 -9.31
CA ALA A 68 -7.49 -7.07 -8.59
C ALA A 68 -8.59 -6.31 -7.84
N HIS A 69 -8.35 -5.08 -7.42
CA HIS A 69 -9.37 -4.25 -6.78
C HIS A 69 -9.95 -3.16 -7.67
N ILE A 70 -9.60 -3.15 -8.97
CA ILE A 70 -10.19 -2.21 -9.91
C ILE A 70 -11.67 -2.52 -9.98
N ALA A 71 -12.05 -3.75 -10.30
CA ALA A 71 -13.43 -4.19 -10.23
C ALA A 71 -13.77 -4.76 -8.84
N PRO A 72 -15.06 -5.05 -8.55
CA PRO A 72 -15.46 -6.03 -7.54
C PRO A 72 -14.95 -7.43 -7.93
N LEU A 73 -13.63 -7.59 -8.05
CA LEU A 73 -12.96 -8.83 -8.39
C LEU A 73 -11.73 -9.01 -7.50
N ALA A 74 -11.83 -8.78 -6.19
CA ALA A 74 -10.64 -8.85 -5.35
C ALA A 74 -10.08 -10.29 -5.31
N GLU A 75 -8.77 -10.39 -5.50
CA GLU A 75 -7.92 -11.46 -5.00
C GLU A 75 -7.08 -10.78 -3.92
N GLY A 76 -7.29 -11.14 -2.66
CA GLY A 76 -6.87 -10.32 -1.51
C GLY A 76 -5.37 -10.25 -1.31
N HIS A 77 -4.66 -11.35 -1.51
CA HIS A 77 -3.21 -11.44 -1.44
C HIS A 77 -2.69 -12.20 -2.67
N MET A 78 -1.41 -12.00 -3.03
CA MET A 78 -0.75 -12.90 -3.96
C MET A 78 -0.78 -14.34 -3.42
N GLY A 79 -0.81 -15.36 -4.28
CA GLY A 79 -0.74 -16.75 -3.81
C GLY A 79 0.51 -17.13 -2.99
N TRP A 80 1.57 -16.30 -3.00
CA TRP A 80 2.74 -16.41 -2.13
C TRP A 80 2.60 -15.68 -0.78
N ALA A 81 1.65 -14.75 -0.68
CA ALA A 81 1.34 -13.97 0.50
C ALA A 81 0.18 -14.55 1.31
N ASP A 82 -0.70 -15.36 0.70
CA ASP A 82 -1.71 -16.17 1.39
C ASP A 82 -1.11 -16.97 2.54
N GLY A 83 -1.62 -16.80 3.77
CA GLY A 83 -1.09 -17.46 4.97
C GLY A 83 0.34 -17.05 5.38
N ALA A 84 0.98 -16.13 4.65
CA ALA A 84 2.38 -15.74 4.88
C ALA A 84 2.53 -14.31 5.42
N MET A 85 1.43 -13.61 5.70
CA MET A 85 1.44 -12.25 6.24
C MET A 85 1.51 -12.23 7.78
N GLU A 86 0.91 -13.17 8.50
CA GLU A 86 1.00 -13.16 9.98
C GLU A 86 2.47 -13.40 10.44
N LEU A 87 2.97 -12.59 11.38
CA LEU A 87 4.36 -12.70 11.84
C LEU A 87 4.54 -13.84 12.87
N PRO A 88 5.57 -14.69 12.74
CA PRO A 88 5.73 -15.90 13.55
C PRO A 88 6.11 -15.60 15.00
N ASP A 89 5.53 -16.34 15.96
CA ASP A 89 5.79 -16.20 17.40
C ASP A 89 6.76 -17.26 17.97
N ASN A 90 7.90 -17.44 17.32
CA ASN A 90 8.89 -18.46 17.67
C ASN A 90 10.19 -17.89 18.27
N GLY A 91 10.29 -16.57 18.41
CA GLY A 91 11.47 -15.88 18.91
C GLY A 91 12.55 -15.57 17.87
N LEU A 92 12.31 -15.86 16.58
CA LEU A 92 13.21 -15.50 15.48
C LEU A 92 13.35 -13.98 15.33
N ILE A 93 12.24 -13.25 15.38
CA ILE A 93 12.18 -11.79 15.30
C ILE A 93 12.41 -11.20 16.70
N LYS A 94 13.31 -10.23 16.80
CA LYS A 94 13.63 -9.52 18.05
C LYS A 94 12.95 -8.16 18.15
N ASN A 95 12.79 -7.47 17.03
CA ASN A 95 12.18 -6.16 16.97
C ASN A 95 11.54 -5.95 15.60
N CYS A 96 10.26 -5.58 15.57
CA CYS A 96 9.55 -5.24 14.35
C CYS A 96 8.91 -3.85 14.48
N VAL A 97 9.05 -3.04 13.44
CA VAL A 97 8.39 -1.74 13.29
C VAL A 97 7.65 -1.73 11.98
N HIS A 98 6.34 -1.47 12.03
CA HIS A 98 5.54 -1.27 10.84
C HIS A 98 4.97 0.15 10.85
N LEU A 99 5.43 1.00 9.93
CA LEU A 99 4.89 2.35 9.76
C LEU A 99 3.79 2.30 8.69
N VAL A 100 2.59 2.80 8.98
CA VAL A 100 1.41 2.70 8.09
C VAL A 100 0.85 4.05 7.71
N SER A 101 0.36 4.15 6.47
CA SER A 101 -0.25 5.36 5.91
C SER A 101 -1.67 5.53 6.43
N SER A 102 -1.97 6.73 6.93
CA SER A 102 -3.27 7.08 7.48
C SER A 102 -4.27 7.68 6.49
N HIS A 103 -3.83 8.01 5.27
CA HIS A 103 -4.69 8.69 4.28
C HIS A 103 -4.84 7.94 2.95
N GLU A 104 -4.16 6.81 2.76
CA GLU A 104 -4.30 5.98 1.57
C GLU A 104 -5.74 5.40 1.47
N GLN A 105 -6.35 5.50 0.29
CA GLN A 105 -7.75 5.10 0.05
C GLN A 105 -7.95 4.41 -1.31
N ARG A 106 -6.87 4.08 -2.03
CA ARG A 106 -6.98 3.30 -3.26
C ARG A 106 -7.42 1.89 -2.94
N LEU A 107 -8.35 1.38 -3.74
CA LEU A 107 -8.82 0.01 -3.59
C LEU A 107 -7.69 -0.98 -3.85
N CYS A 108 -6.77 -0.65 -4.77
CA CYS A 108 -5.61 -1.47 -5.10
C CYS A 108 -4.48 -1.46 -4.06
N PHE A 109 -4.61 -0.74 -2.94
CA PHE A 109 -3.59 -0.63 -1.90
C PHE A 109 -4.17 -0.95 -0.51
N PRO A 110 -4.80 -2.12 -0.32
CA PRO A 110 -5.24 -2.54 1.01
C PRO A 110 -4.03 -2.65 1.95
N LEU A 111 -4.23 -2.29 3.22
CA LEU A 111 -3.20 -2.41 4.24
C LEU A 111 -3.19 -3.85 4.79
N ASP A 112 -2.02 -4.48 4.85
CA ASP A 112 -1.81 -5.67 5.66
C ASP A 112 -1.28 -5.26 7.04
N SER A 113 -2.15 -5.21 8.05
CA SER A 113 -1.73 -4.93 9.42
C SER A 113 -0.86 -6.07 9.98
N ILE A 114 0.01 -5.76 10.95
CA ILE A 114 0.71 -6.77 11.74
C ILE A 114 -0.07 -7.18 12.99
N CYS A 115 -1.24 -6.57 13.23
CA CYS A 115 -2.22 -7.05 14.18
C CYS A 115 -2.76 -8.41 13.72
N ARG A 116 -2.82 -9.36 14.65
CA ARG A 116 -3.28 -10.73 14.39
C ARG A 116 -4.80 -10.79 14.34
N HIS A 117 -5.29 -11.92 13.85
CA HIS A 117 -6.72 -12.21 13.79
C HIS A 117 -7.42 -12.19 15.17
N ASP A 118 -6.67 -12.41 16.25
CA ASP A 118 -7.18 -12.33 17.64
C ASP A 118 -7.18 -10.89 18.22
N GLY A 119 -6.83 -9.89 17.40
CA GLY A 119 -6.78 -8.48 17.78
C GLY A 119 -5.53 -8.09 18.58
N THR A 120 -4.55 -8.98 18.70
CA THR A 120 -3.31 -8.72 19.43
C THR A 120 -2.13 -8.41 18.50
N TYR A 121 -1.14 -7.69 19.03
CA TYR A 121 0.14 -7.48 18.36
C TYR A 121 1.19 -8.43 18.95
N PRO A 122 2.11 -8.99 18.14
CA PRO A 122 3.26 -9.70 18.68
C PRO A 122 4.05 -8.80 19.65
N SER A 123 4.49 -9.34 20.78
CA SER A 123 5.17 -8.56 21.83
C SER A 123 6.45 -7.83 21.38
N TYR A 124 7.09 -8.32 20.32
CA TYR A 124 8.29 -7.72 19.72
C TYR A 124 7.98 -6.69 18.62
N ALA A 125 6.70 -6.45 18.29
CA ALA A 125 6.27 -5.68 17.15
C ALA A 125 5.45 -4.45 17.54
N ARG A 126 5.59 -3.36 16.78
CA ARG A 126 4.77 -2.16 16.90
C ARG A 126 4.33 -1.66 15.53
N GLU A 127 3.05 -1.33 15.40
CA GLU A 127 2.46 -0.68 14.23
C GLU A 127 2.17 0.78 14.55
N VAL A 128 2.59 1.70 13.69
CA VAL A 128 2.52 3.14 13.96
C VAL A 128 1.92 3.89 12.79
N VAL A 129 0.90 4.67 13.08
CA VAL A 129 0.14 5.46 12.09
C VAL A 129 0.86 6.76 11.78
N TYR A 130 1.08 7.04 10.49
CA TYR A 130 1.72 8.25 9.97
C TYR A 130 0.81 9.00 8.99
N PRO A 131 0.93 10.34 8.89
CA PRO A 131 0.23 11.12 7.89
C PRO A 131 0.79 10.87 6.49
N GLY A 132 0.05 11.27 5.46
CA GLY A 132 0.37 11.00 4.07
C GLY A 132 -0.32 9.76 3.48
N MET A 133 -0.07 9.57 2.18
CA MET A 133 -0.47 8.41 1.36
C MET A 133 0.62 7.32 1.39
N HIS A 134 0.45 6.24 0.62
CA HIS A 134 1.38 5.10 0.58
C HIS A 134 2.88 5.48 0.46
N SER A 135 3.24 6.25 -0.57
CA SER A 135 4.64 6.65 -0.82
C SER A 135 5.08 7.87 -0.02
N ASP A 136 4.17 8.57 0.67
CA ASP A 136 4.55 9.54 1.71
C ASP A 136 5.16 8.85 2.94
N ILE A 137 4.95 7.53 3.08
CA ILE A 137 5.57 6.71 4.13
C ILE A 137 6.82 6.03 3.60
N GLY A 138 6.69 5.24 2.53
CA GLY A 138 7.78 4.43 2.00
C GLY A 138 8.82 5.17 1.18
N GLY A 139 8.54 6.42 0.80
CA GLY A 139 9.34 7.17 -0.17
C GLY A 139 9.03 6.79 -1.61
N GLY A 140 9.46 7.64 -2.55
CA GLY A 140 9.33 7.41 -3.98
C GLY A 140 8.80 8.60 -4.78
N TYR A 141 8.16 9.56 -4.12
CA TYR A 141 7.81 10.84 -4.73
C TYR A 141 9.04 11.74 -4.85
N PRO A 142 9.32 12.35 -6.02
CA PRO A 142 10.35 13.36 -6.16
C PRO A 142 9.87 14.72 -5.66
N PRO A 143 10.78 15.64 -5.26
CA PRO A 143 10.42 17.02 -4.98
C PRO A 143 9.67 17.66 -6.15
N GLY A 144 8.53 18.28 -5.83
CA GLY A 144 7.66 18.96 -6.78
C GLY A 144 6.60 18.11 -7.45
N ASP A 145 6.57 16.79 -7.23
CA ASP A 145 5.48 15.97 -7.73
C ASP A 145 4.14 16.43 -7.12
N GLN A 146 3.09 16.55 -7.95
CA GLN A 146 1.81 17.16 -7.58
C GLN A 146 1.93 18.55 -6.89
N GLY A 147 3.03 19.27 -7.13
CA GLY A 147 3.34 20.53 -6.47
C GLY A 147 3.67 20.42 -4.98
N LYS A 148 4.02 19.22 -4.49
CA LYS A 148 4.39 18.93 -3.11
C LYS A 148 5.90 19.00 -2.93
N ALA A 149 6.34 19.39 -1.74
CA ALA A 149 7.76 19.44 -1.35
C ALA A 149 8.66 20.19 -2.35
N ILE A 150 8.18 21.28 -2.94
CA ILE A 150 8.91 22.08 -3.95
C ILE A 150 10.24 22.59 -3.35
N ALA A 151 11.34 21.98 -3.78
CA ALA A 151 12.71 22.33 -3.40
C ALA A 151 13.74 21.62 -4.29
N ASP A 152 15.01 22.03 -4.17
CA ASP A 152 16.14 21.41 -4.87
C ASP A 152 16.63 20.09 -4.22
N ASN A 153 15.95 19.63 -3.16
CA ASN A 153 16.29 18.40 -2.43
C ASN A 153 15.07 17.82 -1.70
N ASP A 154 15.26 16.63 -1.13
CA ASP A 154 14.22 15.82 -0.49
C ASP A 154 13.79 16.33 0.89
N GLY A 155 14.38 17.42 1.41
CA GLY A 155 14.20 17.85 2.80
C GLY A 155 12.78 18.24 3.20
N TYR A 156 11.90 18.50 2.23
CA TYR A 156 10.47 18.76 2.46
C TYR A 156 9.56 17.57 2.15
N LEU A 157 10.08 16.44 1.65
CA LEU A 157 9.27 15.25 1.41
C LEU A 157 8.81 14.65 2.74
N LEU A 158 7.51 14.32 2.84
CA LEU A 158 6.93 13.78 4.08
C LEU A 158 7.60 12.47 4.51
N SER A 159 8.04 11.65 3.55
CA SER A 159 8.73 10.38 3.77
C SER A 159 10.04 10.52 4.54
N GLN A 160 10.63 11.74 4.60
CA GLN A 160 11.82 11.96 5.41
C GLN A 160 11.56 11.70 6.90
N ILE A 161 10.35 11.94 7.42
CA ILE A 161 10.06 11.66 8.83
C ILE A 161 10.08 10.14 9.08
N ALA A 162 9.35 9.37 8.27
CA ALA A 162 9.33 7.92 8.37
C ALA A 162 10.73 7.29 8.16
N LEU A 163 11.54 7.85 7.25
CA LEU A 163 12.93 7.44 7.02
C LEU A 163 13.79 7.62 8.28
N HIS A 164 13.70 8.76 8.95
CA HIS A 164 14.47 9.02 10.18
C HIS A 164 14.01 8.13 11.34
N ASP A 165 12.70 7.94 11.50
CA ASP A 165 12.15 7.13 12.58
C ASP A 165 12.49 5.64 12.43
N ILE A 166 12.40 5.09 11.21
CA ILE A 166 12.80 3.70 10.96
C ILE A 166 14.32 3.52 11.05
N TYR A 167 15.11 4.53 10.64
CA TYR A 167 16.56 4.55 10.83
C TYR A 167 16.93 4.51 12.31
N ALA A 168 16.31 5.35 13.14
CA ALA A 168 16.56 5.38 14.59
C ALA A 168 16.17 4.05 15.25
N ALA A 169 15.01 3.48 14.87
CA ALA A 169 14.57 2.18 15.36
C ALA A 169 15.54 1.05 15.01
N ALA A 170 16.01 1.01 13.76
CA ALA A 170 16.95 0.02 13.27
C ALA A 170 18.32 0.17 13.93
N PHE A 171 18.82 1.40 14.03
CA PHE A 171 20.09 1.72 14.66
C PHE A 171 20.10 1.28 16.13
N ASN A 172 19.02 1.56 16.88
CA ASN A 172 18.86 1.13 18.26
C ASN A 172 18.76 -0.40 18.40
N ALA A 173 18.24 -1.10 17.39
CA ALA A 173 18.24 -2.57 17.32
C ALA A 173 19.61 -3.17 16.91
N GLY A 174 20.63 -2.34 16.69
CA GLY A 174 21.99 -2.76 16.35
C GLY A 174 22.26 -2.92 14.85
N ALA A 175 21.39 -2.39 13.99
CA ALA A 175 21.61 -2.41 12.55
C ALA A 175 22.94 -1.73 12.18
N PRO A 176 23.73 -2.30 11.26
CA PRO A 176 25.02 -1.77 10.86
C PRO A 176 24.86 -0.58 9.89
N LEU A 177 24.21 0.47 10.36
CA LEU A 177 23.95 1.69 9.59
C LEU A 177 25.09 2.70 9.76
N LYS A 178 25.33 3.46 8.70
CA LYS A 178 26.27 4.59 8.72
C LYS A 178 25.65 5.75 9.49
N VAL A 179 26.48 6.60 10.07
CA VAL A 179 26.05 7.81 10.81
C VAL A 179 26.59 9.07 10.15
N PHE A 180 26.03 10.23 10.47
CA PHE A 180 26.63 11.50 10.08
C PHE A 180 28.07 11.61 10.63
N PRO A 181 29.03 12.17 9.87
CA PRO A 181 30.41 12.30 10.34
C PRO A 181 30.54 13.04 11.68
N THR A 182 29.65 14.00 11.94
CA THR A 182 29.58 14.76 13.19
C THR A 182 29.14 13.94 14.40
N ALA A 183 28.48 12.80 14.19
CA ALA A 183 28.05 11.89 15.24
C ALA A 183 29.10 10.83 15.60
N LEU A 184 30.21 10.72 14.85
CA LEU A 184 31.26 9.74 15.15
C LEU A 184 32.12 10.19 16.35
N PRO A 185 32.31 9.32 17.36
CA PRO A 185 33.30 9.52 18.40
C PRO A 185 34.71 9.69 17.84
N LYS A 186 35.56 10.47 18.52
CA LYS A 186 36.92 10.82 18.04
C LYS A 186 37.79 9.60 17.75
N ASP A 187 37.67 8.54 18.55
CA ASP A 187 38.37 7.28 18.41
C ASP A 187 37.90 6.45 17.20
N LEU A 188 36.68 6.69 16.71
CA LEU A 188 36.10 6.03 15.54
C LEU A 188 36.26 6.83 14.24
N LEU A 189 36.76 8.07 14.28
CA LEU A 189 37.00 8.89 13.08
C LEU A 189 37.87 8.20 12.00
N PRO A 190 38.89 7.38 12.33
CA PRO A 190 39.63 6.64 11.30
C PRO A 190 38.79 5.61 10.54
N GLN A 191 37.66 5.17 11.10
CA GLN A 191 36.77 4.17 10.51
C GLN A 191 35.75 4.83 9.57
N ILE A 192 36.24 5.50 8.53
CA ILE A 192 35.43 6.29 7.58
C ILE A 192 34.30 5.50 6.91
N TRP A 193 34.39 4.17 6.88
CA TRP A 193 33.34 3.30 6.36
C TRP A 193 32.05 3.34 7.21
N ARG A 194 32.13 3.80 8.46
CA ARG A 194 30.98 4.08 9.34
C ARG A 194 30.31 5.42 9.07
N ALA A 195 30.99 6.33 8.37
CA ALA A 195 30.46 7.66 8.07
C ALA A 195 29.61 7.65 6.79
N MET A 196 28.49 8.37 6.80
CA MET A 196 27.71 8.64 5.60
C MET A 196 28.53 9.51 4.63
N PRO A 197 28.67 9.11 3.35
CA PRO A 197 29.23 10.00 2.33
C PRO A 197 28.29 11.20 2.08
N ALA A 198 28.80 12.26 1.45
CA ALA A 198 28.06 13.50 1.24
C ALA A 198 26.71 13.30 0.51
N GLU A 199 26.66 12.41 -0.48
CA GLU A 199 25.41 12.06 -1.19
C GLU A 199 24.35 11.48 -0.24
N LEU A 200 24.74 10.50 0.58
CA LEU A 200 23.84 9.87 1.53
C LEU A 200 23.38 10.84 2.64
N GLN A 201 24.25 11.78 3.04
CA GLN A 201 23.86 12.84 3.98
C GLN A 201 22.76 13.74 3.39
N ARG A 202 22.77 13.98 2.07
CA ARG A 202 21.72 14.75 1.39
C ARG A 202 20.40 14.01 1.33
N GLU A 203 20.42 12.69 1.10
CA GLU A 203 19.23 11.83 1.12
C GLU A 203 18.56 11.79 2.51
N PHE A 204 19.33 11.99 3.59
CA PHE A 204 18.81 12.07 4.96
C PHE A 204 18.49 13.50 5.43
N PHE A 205 18.55 14.50 4.54
CA PHE A 205 18.25 15.87 4.95
C PHE A 205 16.77 16.04 5.26
N VAL A 206 16.43 16.80 6.32
CA VAL A 206 15.05 17.10 6.72
C VAL A 206 14.94 18.57 7.12
N LYS A 207 13.90 19.26 6.64
CA LYS A 207 13.67 20.68 6.90
C LYS A 207 12.84 20.89 8.16
N GLU A 208 13.19 21.90 8.95
CA GLU A 208 12.44 22.27 10.16
C GLU A 208 10.96 22.58 9.88
N GLY A 209 10.65 23.19 8.73
CA GLY A 209 9.27 23.48 8.33
C GLY A 209 8.41 22.22 8.16
N LEU A 210 8.98 21.13 7.62
CA LEU A 210 8.31 19.83 7.54
C LEU A 210 8.09 19.26 8.95
N VAL A 211 9.12 19.29 9.80
CA VAL A 211 9.04 18.80 11.19
C VAL A 211 7.97 19.55 11.98
N ALA A 212 7.89 20.87 11.84
CA ALA A 212 6.86 21.69 12.49
C ALA A 212 5.44 21.31 12.05
N ARG A 213 5.23 21.08 10.76
CA ARG A 213 3.93 20.67 10.20
C ARG A 213 3.53 19.26 10.64
N PHE A 214 4.47 18.33 10.65
CA PHE A 214 4.26 16.98 11.16
C PHE A 214 3.90 16.97 12.66
N ASN A 215 4.62 17.74 13.47
CA ASN A 215 4.32 17.85 14.90
C ASN A 215 2.98 18.56 15.17
N ALA A 216 2.59 19.54 14.35
CA ALA A 216 1.25 20.13 14.42
C ALA A 216 0.15 19.12 14.09
N TRP A 217 0.40 18.17 13.18
CA TRP A 217 -0.52 17.04 12.94
C TRP A 217 -0.65 16.17 14.18
N ARG A 218 0.46 15.77 14.82
CA ARG A 218 0.43 15.02 16.08
C ARG A 218 -0.33 15.74 17.19
N GLU A 219 -0.15 17.05 17.31
CA GLU A 219 -0.84 17.87 18.31
C GLU A 219 -2.34 17.97 18.04
N LEU A 220 -2.73 18.31 16.80
CA LEU A 220 -4.12 18.59 16.47
C LEU A 220 -4.97 17.32 16.32
N THR A 221 -4.45 16.31 15.63
CA THR A 221 -5.23 15.14 15.21
C THR A 221 -5.13 13.98 16.21
N LEU A 222 -3.99 13.87 16.91
CA LEU A 222 -3.75 12.79 17.88
C LEU A 222 -3.80 13.26 19.34
N ASN A 223 -3.99 14.57 19.58
CA ASN A 223 -3.95 15.18 20.91
C ASN A 223 -2.64 14.89 21.67
N ILE A 224 -1.52 14.80 20.94
CA ILE A 224 -0.18 14.60 21.51
C ILE A 224 0.47 15.96 21.67
N SER A 225 0.44 16.52 22.88
CA SER A 225 0.98 17.85 23.16
C SER A 225 2.45 17.96 22.75
N SER A 226 2.79 19.05 22.07
CA SER A 226 4.18 19.42 21.84
C SER A 226 4.83 19.82 23.17
N SER A 227 5.92 19.15 23.56
CA SER A 227 6.72 19.57 24.71
C SER A 227 7.71 20.64 24.26
N PRO A 228 7.77 21.82 24.91
CA PRO A 228 8.80 22.80 24.64
C PRO A 228 10.17 22.38 25.21
N GLU A 229 10.20 21.36 26.09
CA GLU A 229 11.44 20.85 26.66
C GLU A 229 12.19 20.01 25.64
N LYS A 230 13.47 20.34 25.44
CA LYS A 230 14.35 19.49 24.64
C LYS A 230 14.51 18.15 25.34
N ILE A 231 14.22 17.08 24.62
CA ILE A 231 14.61 15.72 25.03
C ILE A 231 16.13 15.59 25.05
N SER A 232 16.67 14.72 25.90
CA SER A 232 18.11 14.44 25.91
C SER A 232 18.55 13.77 24.60
N ASP A 233 19.84 13.88 24.26
CA ASP A 233 20.41 13.25 23.08
C ASP A 233 20.20 11.72 23.11
N GLU A 234 20.26 11.09 24.29
CA GLU A 234 19.97 9.65 24.44
C GLU A 234 18.53 9.30 24.10
N ASN A 235 17.57 10.14 24.48
CA ASN A 235 16.16 9.94 24.17
C ASN A 235 15.87 10.26 22.70
N ALA A 236 16.53 11.27 22.14
CA ALA A 236 16.43 11.62 20.71
C ALA A 236 17.00 10.53 19.79
N ALA A 237 17.97 9.75 20.28
CA ALA A 237 18.55 8.63 19.53
C ALA A 237 17.65 7.38 19.48
N ARG A 238 16.51 7.38 20.19
CA ARG A 238 15.59 6.24 20.24
C ARG A 238 14.26 6.60 19.59
N TYR A 239 13.69 5.62 18.88
CA TYR A 239 12.33 5.72 18.37
C TYR A 239 11.37 4.89 19.24
N GLU A 240 10.71 5.58 20.17
CA GLU A 240 9.70 5.04 21.09
C GLU A 240 8.34 5.72 20.84
N PRO A 241 7.50 5.18 19.95
CA PRO A 241 6.19 5.75 19.67
C PRO A 241 5.24 5.61 20.87
N GLY A 242 4.44 6.64 21.12
CA GLY A 242 3.39 6.61 22.14
C GLY A 242 2.27 5.64 21.77
N ARG A 243 1.67 4.98 22.77
CA ARG A 243 0.53 4.08 22.55
C ARG A 243 -0.72 4.90 22.19
N ALA A 244 -1.34 4.57 21.06
CA ALA A 244 -2.60 5.16 20.65
C ALA A 244 -3.73 4.85 21.65
N SER A 245 -4.69 5.76 21.77
CA SER A 245 -5.88 5.60 22.63
C SER A 245 -6.97 4.74 22.00
N SER A 246 -6.85 4.40 20.72
CA SER A 246 -7.80 3.61 19.94
C SER A 246 -7.09 2.49 19.18
N ASP A 247 -7.87 1.54 18.66
CA ASP A 247 -7.37 0.55 17.70
C ASP A 247 -7.02 1.20 16.34
N VAL A 248 -6.39 0.41 15.48
CA VAL A 248 -5.88 0.87 14.18
C VAL A 248 -7.00 1.23 13.20
N ILE A 249 -8.16 0.55 13.24
CA ILE A 249 -9.28 0.86 12.36
C ILE A 249 -9.80 2.25 12.71
N THR A 250 -10.16 2.45 13.99
CA THR A 250 -10.65 3.74 14.49
C THR A 250 -9.65 4.87 14.24
N ALA A 251 -8.36 4.62 14.45
CA ALA A 251 -7.31 5.61 14.21
C ALA A 251 -7.22 6.02 12.74
N LEU A 252 -7.29 5.06 11.80
CA LEU A 252 -7.24 5.34 10.37
C LEU A 252 -8.53 6.03 9.89
N GLU A 253 -9.70 5.60 10.34
CA GLU A 253 -10.99 6.27 10.03
C GLU A 253 -10.98 7.74 10.49
N ASP A 254 -10.44 8.03 11.68
CA ASP A 254 -10.27 9.39 12.17
C ASP A 254 -9.38 10.22 11.24
N GLN A 255 -8.24 9.69 10.79
CA GLN A 255 -7.37 10.42 9.87
C GLN A 255 -8.02 10.65 8.49
N ILE A 256 -8.84 9.72 8.00
CA ILE A 256 -9.64 9.94 6.77
C ILE A 256 -10.58 11.14 6.91
N ALA A 257 -11.19 11.35 8.09
CA ALA A 257 -12.04 12.52 8.31
C ALA A 257 -11.24 13.84 8.30
N TRP A 258 -9.98 13.86 8.75
CA TRP A 258 -9.11 15.05 8.68
C TRP A 258 -8.72 15.42 7.25
N ILE A 259 -8.26 14.47 6.44
CA ILE A 259 -7.94 14.76 5.03
C ILE A 259 -9.21 15.08 4.22
N THR A 260 -10.36 14.47 4.56
CA THR A 260 -11.63 14.81 3.93
C THR A 260 -12.05 16.24 4.27
N ALA A 261 -11.86 16.70 5.51
CA ALA A 261 -12.10 18.10 5.87
C ALA A 261 -11.22 19.07 5.06
N TRP A 262 -9.95 18.70 4.83
CA TRP A 262 -9.06 19.43 3.92
C TRP A 262 -9.60 19.45 2.47
N ARG A 263 -10.02 18.30 1.94
CA ARG A 263 -10.62 18.19 0.59
C ARG A 263 -11.92 18.97 0.47
N ILE A 264 -12.75 19.06 1.51
CA ILE A 264 -13.95 19.94 1.50
C ILE A 264 -13.51 21.40 1.31
N GLY A 265 -12.54 21.87 2.09
CA GLY A 265 -12.06 23.25 2.04
C GLY A 265 -11.25 23.59 0.78
N ARG A 266 -10.58 22.63 0.15
CA ARG A 266 -9.78 22.82 -1.08
C ARG A 266 -10.50 22.39 -2.35
N TYR A 267 -10.89 21.13 -2.45
CA TYR A 267 -11.46 20.51 -3.66
C TYR A 267 -12.93 20.88 -3.86
N ALA A 268 -13.80 20.58 -2.88
CA ALA A 268 -15.24 20.83 -3.03
C ALA A 268 -15.57 22.32 -3.18
N SER A 269 -14.83 23.19 -2.49
CA SER A 269 -14.96 24.65 -2.61
C SER A 269 -14.39 25.23 -3.92
N GLY A 270 -13.54 24.48 -4.63
CA GLY A 270 -12.78 24.97 -5.78
C GLY A 270 -11.60 25.90 -5.44
N ASN A 271 -11.32 26.16 -4.16
CA ASN A 271 -10.24 27.06 -3.75
C ASN A 271 -8.83 26.48 -4.01
N TYR A 272 -8.71 25.18 -4.31
CA TYR A 272 -7.44 24.55 -4.70
C TYR A 272 -6.75 25.27 -5.87
N ILE A 273 -7.52 25.83 -6.82
CA ILE A 273 -7.00 26.53 -8.02
C ILE A 273 -6.14 27.74 -7.64
N LYS A 274 -6.41 28.35 -6.48
CA LYS A 274 -5.68 29.54 -6.01
C LYS A 274 -4.37 29.18 -5.30
N GLN A 275 -4.22 27.93 -4.86
CA GLN A 275 -3.12 27.48 -4.01
C GLN A 275 -1.83 27.27 -4.80
N SER A 276 -0.70 27.41 -4.13
CA SER A 276 0.62 27.23 -4.73
C SER A 276 0.81 25.81 -5.24
N PHE A 277 0.48 24.77 -4.44
CA PHE A 277 0.66 23.38 -4.86
C PHE A 277 0.01 23.07 -6.22
N TYR A 278 -1.20 23.58 -6.47
CA TYR A 278 -1.89 23.34 -7.74
C TYR A 278 -1.23 24.06 -8.93
N LYS A 279 -0.70 25.27 -8.71
CA LYS A 279 0.02 26.02 -9.75
C LYS A 279 1.38 25.38 -10.04
N GLU A 280 2.09 24.98 -9.00
CA GLU A 280 3.40 24.32 -9.09
C GLU A 280 3.30 22.92 -9.71
N ALA A 281 2.16 22.23 -9.57
CA ALA A 281 1.91 20.96 -10.23
C ALA A 281 1.95 21.02 -11.77
N ALA A 282 1.90 22.22 -12.38
CA ALA A 282 2.13 22.42 -13.81
C ALA A 282 3.50 23.04 -14.14
N ALA A 283 4.20 23.57 -13.13
CA ALA A 283 5.47 24.23 -13.33
C ALA A 283 6.56 23.22 -13.78
N ASN A 284 7.64 23.74 -14.37
CA ASN A 284 8.82 22.94 -14.75
C ASN A 284 8.53 21.72 -15.63
N GLY A 285 7.43 21.74 -16.40
CA GLY A 285 7.04 20.64 -17.28
C GLY A 285 6.35 19.46 -16.56
N MET A 286 5.93 19.63 -15.31
CA MET A 286 5.22 18.59 -14.53
C MET A 286 3.80 18.30 -15.04
N ASP A 287 3.27 19.10 -15.97
CA ASP A 287 1.98 18.85 -16.66
C ASP A 287 2.13 18.87 -18.19
N LYS A 288 3.35 18.71 -18.73
CA LYS A 288 3.63 18.85 -20.16
C LYS A 288 2.92 17.78 -21.02
N ASP A 289 2.66 16.60 -20.47
CA ASP A 289 2.06 15.48 -21.19
C ASP A 289 0.51 15.58 -21.22
N SER A 290 -0.05 16.70 -20.74
CA SER A 290 -1.46 17.07 -20.96
C SER A 290 -1.73 17.41 -22.43
N ASP A 291 -0.71 17.85 -23.15
CA ASP A 291 -0.71 17.99 -24.60
C ASP A 291 -0.50 16.63 -25.29
N PRO A 292 -1.46 16.14 -26.10
CA PRO A 292 -1.37 14.81 -26.72
C PRO A 292 -0.13 14.61 -27.61
N GLU A 293 0.33 15.64 -28.31
CA GLU A 293 1.52 15.53 -29.17
C GLU A 293 2.80 15.39 -28.35
N THR A 294 2.90 16.16 -27.26
CA THR A 294 4.03 16.09 -26.31
C THR A 294 4.05 14.74 -25.61
N ARG A 295 2.89 14.24 -25.16
CA ARG A 295 2.75 12.91 -24.56
C ARG A 295 3.24 11.81 -25.50
N ALA A 296 2.79 11.81 -26.76
CA ALA A 296 3.20 10.82 -27.74
C ALA A 296 4.72 10.83 -28.00
N LYS A 297 5.35 12.02 -27.99
CA LYS A 297 6.81 12.17 -28.10
C LYS A 297 7.51 11.61 -26.86
N SER A 298 7.05 11.96 -25.65
CA SER A 298 7.59 11.47 -24.37
C SER A 298 7.51 9.93 -24.29
N GLU A 299 6.39 9.33 -24.71
CA GLU A 299 6.19 7.88 -24.76
C GLU A 299 7.16 7.22 -25.75
N GLN A 300 7.27 7.76 -26.97
CA GLN A 300 8.22 7.25 -27.97
C GLN A 300 9.68 7.33 -27.49
N GLU A 301 10.05 8.37 -26.74
CA GLU A 301 11.38 8.49 -26.13
C GLU A 301 11.63 7.43 -25.07
N ARG A 302 10.63 7.10 -24.23
CA ARG A 302 10.70 5.99 -23.28
C ARG A 302 10.88 4.68 -24.01
N ASP A 303 10.07 4.41 -25.03
CA ASP A 303 10.07 3.14 -25.75
C ASP A 303 11.39 2.90 -26.47
N LYS A 304 11.99 3.94 -27.08
CA LYS A 304 13.36 3.88 -27.62
C LYS A 304 14.40 3.50 -26.56
N LYS A 305 14.25 3.93 -25.30
CA LYS A 305 15.13 3.50 -24.19
C LYS A 305 14.88 2.03 -23.84
N GLN A 306 13.63 1.58 -23.83
CA GLN A 306 13.26 0.20 -23.56
C GLN A 306 13.78 -0.75 -24.64
N GLU A 307 13.67 -0.38 -25.91
CA GLU A 307 14.22 -1.13 -27.06
C GLU A 307 15.73 -1.34 -26.94
N LYS A 308 16.48 -0.31 -26.54
CA LYS A 308 17.92 -0.42 -26.30
C LYS A 308 18.25 -1.44 -25.21
N VAL A 309 17.48 -1.45 -24.12
CA VAL A 309 17.66 -2.44 -23.05
C VAL A 309 17.31 -3.84 -23.53
N ASN A 310 16.19 -4.00 -24.26
CA ASN A 310 15.77 -5.30 -24.80
C ASN A 310 16.81 -5.87 -25.78
N LYS A 311 17.39 -5.02 -26.64
CA LYS A 311 18.49 -5.41 -27.53
C LYS A 311 19.70 -5.92 -26.73
N ARG A 312 20.11 -5.20 -25.68
CA ARG A 312 21.22 -5.62 -24.81
C ARG A 312 20.92 -6.95 -24.11
N ARG A 313 19.69 -7.16 -23.64
CA ARG A 313 19.27 -8.43 -23.03
C ARG A 313 19.38 -9.58 -24.02
N TRP A 314 18.93 -9.37 -25.25
CA TRP A 314 19.05 -10.37 -26.31
C TRP A 314 20.51 -10.70 -26.64
N GLU A 315 21.39 -9.69 -26.74
CA GLU A 315 22.83 -9.89 -26.95
C GLU A 315 23.49 -10.68 -25.81
N MET A 316 23.12 -10.39 -24.55
CA MET A 316 23.60 -11.12 -23.37
C MET A 316 23.13 -12.58 -23.39
N GLN A 317 21.88 -12.82 -23.79
CA GLN A 317 21.34 -14.18 -23.89
C GLN A 317 22.00 -14.99 -25.01
N ALA A 318 22.23 -14.36 -26.17
CA ALA A 318 22.86 -15.01 -27.32
C ALA A 318 24.34 -15.37 -27.08
N SER A 319 25.01 -14.64 -26.19
CA SER A 319 26.43 -14.86 -25.84
C SER A 319 26.65 -15.74 -24.61
N ALA A 320 25.59 -16.10 -23.89
CA ALA A 320 25.70 -16.88 -22.66
C ALA A 320 25.78 -18.38 -22.92
N GLU A 321 26.56 -19.06 -22.08
CA GLU A 321 26.55 -20.52 -22.02
C GLU A 321 25.19 -21.04 -21.55
N LYS A 322 24.79 -22.18 -22.11
CA LYS A 322 23.52 -22.82 -21.81
C LYS A 322 23.38 -23.06 -20.29
N ASP A 323 22.18 -22.80 -19.77
CA ASP A 323 21.81 -22.98 -18.35
C ASP A 323 22.53 -22.07 -17.34
N THR A 324 23.16 -20.98 -17.81
CA THR A 324 23.76 -19.96 -16.93
C THR A 324 22.73 -18.91 -16.52
N TYR A 325 22.66 -18.57 -15.24
CA TYR A 325 21.86 -17.43 -14.77
C TYR A 325 22.49 -16.11 -15.23
N ILE A 326 21.72 -15.29 -15.93
CA ILE A 326 22.16 -13.99 -16.44
C ILE A 326 21.38 -12.87 -15.73
N PRO A 327 22.05 -12.02 -14.94
CA PRO A 327 21.41 -10.84 -14.37
C PRO A 327 21.21 -9.77 -15.47
N TYR A 328 20.04 -9.76 -16.09
CA TYR A 328 19.71 -8.79 -17.13
C TYR A 328 19.66 -7.36 -16.59
N PRO A 329 20.10 -6.34 -17.37
CA PRO A 329 19.96 -4.95 -16.98
C PRO A 329 18.48 -4.58 -16.80
N PRO A 330 18.14 -3.74 -15.80
CA PRO A 330 16.78 -3.25 -15.63
C PRO A 330 16.37 -2.35 -16.81
N GLY A 331 15.08 -2.35 -17.12
CA GLY A 331 14.51 -1.43 -18.10
C GLY A 331 14.39 -0.02 -17.53
N PRO A 332 14.11 1.01 -18.38
CA PRO A 332 13.51 2.23 -17.87
C PRO A 332 12.21 1.93 -17.10
N LYS A 333 11.80 2.85 -16.23
CA LYS A 333 10.45 2.80 -15.63
C LYS A 333 9.39 2.80 -16.74
N ASP A 334 8.22 2.26 -16.41
CA ASP A 334 7.06 2.39 -17.28
C ASP A 334 6.74 3.86 -17.57
N PHE A 335 6.12 4.10 -18.73
CA PHE A 335 5.79 5.46 -19.12
C PHE A 335 4.72 6.00 -18.18
N ASP A 336 5.12 6.99 -17.38
CA ASP A 336 4.27 7.72 -16.46
C ASP A 336 4.21 9.17 -16.94
N PRO A 337 3.08 9.60 -17.55
CA PRO A 337 2.97 10.91 -18.15
C PRO A 337 2.95 12.01 -17.07
N ALA A 338 3.69 13.10 -17.33
CA ALA A 338 3.70 14.28 -16.48
C ALA A 338 2.36 15.03 -16.62
N LEU A 339 1.44 14.74 -15.71
CA LEU A 339 0.06 15.23 -15.67
C LEU A 339 -0.32 15.80 -14.29
N GLY A 340 0.65 16.33 -13.54
CA GLY A 340 0.46 16.70 -12.13
C GLY A 340 -0.74 17.62 -11.89
N GLN A 341 -0.87 18.71 -12.66
CA GLN A 341 -1.99 19.65 -12.50
C GLN A 341 -3.30 19.07 -13.04
N THR A 342 -3.24 18.38 -14.18
CA THR A 342 -4.41 17.76 -14.82
C THR A 342 -5.04 16.70 -13.91
N GLN A 343 -4.22 15.82 -13.32
CA GLN A 343 -4.63 14.78 -12.38
C GLN A 343 -5.26 15.37 -11.11
N LEU A 344 -4.63 16.38 -10.51
CA LEU A 344 -5.18 17.07 -9.32
C LEU A 344 -6.53 17.75 -9.61
N ARG A 345 -6.67 18.41 -10.77
CA ARG A 345 -7.93 19.05 -11.17
C ARG A 345 -9.06 18.02 -11.23
N GLN A 346 -8.83 16.94 -11.97
CA GLN A 346 -9.83 15.90 -12.16
C GLN A 346 -10.16 15.19 -10.83
N ALA A 347 -9.17 14.97 -9.96
CA ALA A 347 -9.38 14.44 -8.62
C ALA A 347 -10.27 15.35 -7.75
N ALA A 348 -10.04 16.66 -7.81
CA ALA A 348 -10.85 17.64 -7.10
C ALA A 348 -12.29 17.72 -7.64
N GLU A 349 -12.46 17.57 -8.95
CA GLU A 349 -13.77 17.48 -9.61
C GLU A 349 -14.55 16.24 -9.15
N GLU A 350 -13.92 15.06 -9.16
CA GLU A 350 -14.52 13.82 -8.66
C GLU A 350 -14.91 13.93 -7.19
N PHE A 351 -14.01 14.43 -6.32
CA PHE A 351 -14.32 14.62 -4.92
C PHE A 351 -15.53 15.54 -4.72
N ARG A 352 -15.60 16.63 -5.49
CA ARG A 352 -16.70 17.60 -5.41
C ARG A 352 -18.02 16.99 -5.87
N GLU A 353 -18.01 16.17 -6.91
CA GLU A 353 -19.19 15.47 -7.41
C GLU A 353 -19.71 14.46 -6.38
N ASP A 354 -18.83 13.62 -5.84
CA ASP A 354 -19.15 12.67 -4.77
C ASP A 354 -19.70 13.40 -3.51
N TYR A 355 -19.04 14.48 -3.09
CA TYR A 355 -19.46 15.25 -1.93
C TYR A 355 -20.85 15.88 -2.10
N GLN A 356 -21.20 16.28 -3.33
CA GLN A 356 -22.49 16.89 -3.67
C GLN A 356 -23.57 15.87 -4.08
N HIS A 357 -23.27 14.56 -4.06
CA HIS A 357 -24.13 13.50 -4.64
C HIS A 357 -24.53 13.78 -6.09
N LYS A 358 -23.62 14.36 -6.86
CA LYS A 358 -23.83 14.53 -8.29
C LYS A 358 -23.25 13.32 -9.01
N PRO A 359 -23.92 12.84 -10.09
CA PRO A 359 -23.30 11.87 -10.97
C PRO A 359 -21.94 12.39 -11.43
N ARG A 360 -20.91 11.54 -11.37
CA ARG A 360 -19.58 11.91 -11.82
C ARG A 360 -19.61 12.28 -13.29
N ALA A 361 -18.87 13.31 -13.68
CA ALA A 361 -18.65 13.58 -15.09
C ALA A 361 -17.99 12.36 -15.73
N VAL A 362 -18.58 11.85 -16.81
CA VAL A 362 -18.07 10.64 -17.47
C VAL A 362 -16.73 10.97 -18.13
N THR A 363 -15.65 10.36 -17.62
CA THR A 363 -14.33 10.37 -18.26
C THR A 363 -13.90 8.92 -18.53
N GLY A 364 -13.47 8.62 -19.76
CA GLY A 364 -12.87 7.33 -20.13
C GLY A 364 -13.83 6.28 -20.74
N ASN A 365 -13.25 5.12 -21.11
CA ASN A 365 -13.96 4.00 -21.75
C ASN A 365 -14.67 3.10 -20.72
N TRP A 366 -15.88 2.61 -21.04
CA TRP A 366 -16.72 1.80 -20.13
C TRP A 366 -16.57 0.28 -20.27
N LYS A 367 -15.73 -0.15 -21.21
CA LYS A 367 -15.35 -1.55 -21.36
C LYS A 367 -13.90 -1.69 -20.95
N TYR A 368 -13.71 -2.34 -19.82
CA TYR A 368 -12.39 -2.71 -19.36
C TYR A 368 -12.19 -4.20 -19.66
N LYS A 369 -11.15 -4.51 -20.45
CA LYS A 369 -10.68 -5.87 -20.67
C LYS A 369 -9.39 -6.02 -19.89
N PHE A 370 -9.40 -6.89 -18.89
CA PHE A 370 -8.21 -7.21 -18.11
C PHE A 370 -7.76 -8.63 -18.44
N THR A 371 -6.47 -8.78 -18.73
CA THR A 371 -5.83 -10.07 -18.99
C THR A 371 -4.82 -10.31 -17.87
N GLU A 372 -5.24 -11.00 -16.80
CA GLU A 372 -4.34 -11.46 -15.74
C GLU A 372 -4.50 -12.96 -15.48
N LYS A 373 -3.38 -13.62 -15.15
CA LYS A 373 -3.41 -14.99 -14.60
C LYS A 373 -3.71 -14.90 -13.10
N LEU A 374 -4.96 -14.65 -12.76
CA LEU A 374 -5.43 -14.63 -11.36
C LEU A 374 -5.37 -16.04 -10.75
N SER A 375 -5.02 -16.14 -9.47
CA SER A 375 -5.13 -17.38 -8.70
C SER A 375 -6.49 -17.48 -8.01
N ASN A 376 -7.34 -18.36 -8.52
CA ASN A 376 -8.44 -19.05 -7.84
C ASN A 376 -9.60 -18.28 -7.14
N LEU A 377 -9.54 -16.99 -6.75
CA LEU A 377 -10.66 -16.34 -6.02
C LEU A 377 -10.93 -14.87 -6.39
N VAL A 378 -12.22 -14.51 -6.44
CA VAL A 378 -12.72 -13.21 -6.91
C VAL A 378 -13.84 -12.69 -5.97
N TYR A 379 -13.67 -11.50 -5.36
CA TYR A 379 -14.66 -10.90 -4.44
C TYR A 379 -15.33 -9.61 -4.96
N SER A 380 -16.63 -9.42 -4.69
CA SER A 380 -17.26 -8.09 -4.70
C SER A 380 -17.17 -7.42 -3.35
N PHE A 381 -17.03 -6.10 -3.37
CA PHE A 381 -17.61 -5.29 -2.30
C PHE A 381 -19.13 -5.43 -2.40
N SER A 382 -19.81 -5.87 -1.33
CA SER A 382 -21.27 -5.77 -1.33
C SER A 382 -21.62 -4.29 -1.26
N ASP A 383 -22.69 -3.89 -1.95
CA ASP A 383 -23.17 -2.50 -1.96
C ASP A 383 -23.68 -2.02 -0.57
N ASP A 384 -23.66 -2.88 0.46
CA ASP A 384 -24.48 -2.68 1.67
C ASP A 384 -23.94 -1.66 2.68
N ASP A 385 -22.68 -1.21 2.63
CA ASP A 385 -22.14 -0.17 3.54
C ASP A 385 -21.42 1.01 2.84
N ALA A 386 -21.41 1.09 1.51
CA ALA A 386 -20.80 2.23 0.81
C ALA A 386 -21.48 3.56 1.21
N ASP A 387 -22.82 3.56 1.28
CA ASP A 387 -23.60 4.70 1.75
C ASP A 387 -23.35 4.99 3.25
N GLY A 388 -23.12 3.95 4.05
CA GLY A 388 -22.82 4.10 5.47
C GLY A 388 -21.45 4.72 5.71
N GLU A 389 -20.40 4.21 5.04
CA GLU A 389 -19.05 4.80 5.06
C GLU A 389 -19.08 6.25 4.58
N TYR A 390 -19.77 6.52 3.48
CA TYR A 390 -19.94 7.88 2.96
C TYR A 390 -20.49 8.83 4.03
N ASN A 391 -21.58 8.43 4.68
CA ASN A 391 -22.25 9.26 5.69
C ASN A 391 -21.35 9.48 6.90
N ARG A 392 -20.66 8.44 7.39
CA ARG A 392 -19.72 8.53 8.51
C ARG A 392 -18.55 9.47 8.20
N ILE A 393 -17.91 9.30 7.04
CA ILE A 393 -16.79 10.14 6.59
C ILE A 393 -17.23 11.60 6.46
N LYS A 394 -18.35 11.85 5.78
CA LYS A 394 -18.86 13.20 5.54
C LYS A 394 -19.21 13.91 6.84
N GLN A 395 -19.91 13.23 7.75
CA GLN A 395 -20.27 13.78 9.05
C GLN A 395 -19.02 14.11 9.87
N ALA A 396 -18.11 13.14 10.04
CA ALA A 396 -16.89 13.31 10.83
C ALA A 396 -15.97 14.41 10.27
N ALA A 397 -15.91 14.56 8.94
CA ALA A 397 -15.14 15.61 8.28
C ALA A 397 -15.75 17.00 8.49
N SER A 398 -17.07 17.12 8.45
CA SER A 398 -17.79 18.40 8.59
C SER A 398 -17.43 19.11 9.91
N ASP A 399 -17.30 18.35 10.99
CA ASP A 399 -16.94 18.87 12.33
C ASP A 399 -15.48 19.40 12.41
N ARG A 400 -14.65 19.08 11.42
CA ARG A 400 -13.21 19.43 11.39
C ARG A 400 -12.89 20.54 10.42
N VAL A 401 -13.79 20.84 9.47
CA VAL A 401 -13.59 21.90 8.46
C VAL A 401 -13.24 23.22 9.13
N ALA A 402 -13.97 23.64 10.16
CA ALA A 402 -13.73 24.92 10.84
C ALA A 402 -12.36 24.98 11.57
N LYS A 403 -11.78 23.83 11.94
CA LYS A 403 -10.45 23.76 12.59
C LYS A 403 -9.34 24.04 11.58
N LEU A 404 -9.51 23.58 10.33
CA LEU A 404 -8.56 23.81 9.23
C LEU A 404 -8.84 25.14 8.50
N PHE A 405 -10.11 25.50 8.32
CA PHE A 405 -10.60 26.67 7.58
C PHE A 405 -11.53 27.50 8.49
N PRO A 406 -10.97 28.34 9.38
CA PRO A 406 -11.75 29.13 10.31
C PRO A 406 -12.61 30.17 9.55
N PRO A 407 -13.83 30.50 10.04
CA PRO A 407 -14.70 31.50 9.42
C PRO A 407 -14.07 32.90 9.28
N GLN A 408 -13.11 33.23 10.14
CA GLN A 408 -12.34 34.47 10.11
C GLN A 408 -11.30 34.52 8.98
N GLY A 409 -11.12 33.42 8.24
CA GLY A 409 -10.20 33.29 7.13
C GLY A 409 -8.89 32.58 7.50
N GLU A 410 -8.24 31.99 6.51
CA GLU A 410 -7.03 31.15 6.67
C GLU A 410 -5.86 31.87 7.33
N SER A 411 -5.77 33.21 7.20
CA SER A 411 -4.75 34.04 7.83
C SER A 411 -4.85 34.05 9.36
N SER A 412 -6.03 33.77 9.92
CA SER A 412 -6.28 33.82 11.36
C SER A 412 -5.64 32.66 12.14
N ASN A 413 -5.32 31.54 11.49
CA ASN A 413 -4.76 30.35 12.14
C ASN A 413 -3.44 29.84 11.55
N VAL A 414 -2.74 30.62 10.73
CA VAL A 414 -1.53 30.17 9.97
C VAL A 414 -0.47 29.53 10.87
N GLN A 415 -0.21 30.10 12.05
CA GLN A 415 0.79 29.62 13.00
C GLN A 415 0.21 28.68 14.07
N GLN A 416 -1.10 28.45 14.04
CA GLN A 416 -1.77 27.52 14.95
C GLN A 416 -1.74 26.11 14.36
N PRO A 417 -1.91 25.04 15.18
CA PRO A 417 -1.89 23.67 14.69
C PRO A 417 -2.82 23.44 13.48
N GLY A 418 -4.02 24.03 13.47
CA GLY A 418 -4.95 23.96 12.34
C GLY A 418 -4.40 24.51 11.02
N GLY A 419 -3.67 25.64 11.04
CA GLY A 419 -3.06 26.21 9.84
C GLY A 419 -1.82 25.44 9.38
N LEU A 420 -1.03 24.91 10.32
CA LEU A 420 0.13 24.09 10.02
C LEU A 420 -0.26 22.72 9.45
N VAL A 421 -1.33 22.10 9.95
CA VAL A 421 -1.89 20.86 9.39
C VAL A 421 -2.49 21.10 8.01
N ARG A 422 -3.19 22.23 7.80
CA ARG A 422 -3.64 22.63 6.46
C ARG A 422 -2.45 22.76 5.50
N ALA A 423 -1.34 23.38 5.94
CA ALA A 423 -0.13 23.50 5.14
C ALA A 423 0.57 22.15 4.88
N LEU A 424 0.51 21.20 5.84
CA LEU A 424 0.99 19.83 5.63
C LEU A 424 0.23 19.16 4.49
N PHE A 425 -1.10 19.28 4.47
CA PHE A 425 -1.91 18.72 3.39
C PHE A 425 -1.72 19.46 2.05
N ASP A 426 -1.58 20.78 2.08
CA ASP A 426 -1.33 21.57 0.88
C ASP A 426 0.02 21.23 0.24
N ASP A 427 1.10 21.12 1.03
CA ASP A 427 2.47 21.13 0.49
C ASP A 427 3.24 19.82 0.67
N GLN A 428 2.77 18.84 1.46
CA GLN A 428 3.51 17.60 1.76
C GLN A 428 2.75 16.33 1.43
N VAL A 429 1.45 16.27 1.75
CA VAL A 429 0.65 15.07 1.50
C VAL A 429 0.27 15.02 0.02
N HIS A 430 0.66 13.95 -0.64
CA HIS A 430 0.27 13.68 -2.02
C HIS A 430 -1.17 13.17 -2.10
N ASP A 431 -1.72 13.10 -3.30
CA ASP A 431 -3.01 12.48 -3.60
C ASP A 431 -2.79 11.28 -4.51
N SER A 432 -2.64 10.11 -3.91
CA SER A 432 -2.33 8.89 -4.64
C SER A 432 -3.46 8.44 -5.56
N ARG A 433 -4.72 8.81 -5.24
CA ARG A 433 -5.89 8.58 -6.10
C ARG A 433 -5.88 9.48 -7.34
N ALA A 434 -5.29 10.67 -7.27
CA ALA A 434 -5.17 11.56 -8.43
C ALA A 434 -4.26 10.96 -9.53
N TRP A 435 -3.17 10.33 -9.11
CA TRP A 435 -2.15 9.74 -9.99
C TRP A 435 -2.49 8.33 -10.49
N PHE A 436 -2.91 7.45 -9.58
CA PHE A 436 -2.95 6.01 -9.85
C PHE A 436 -3.93 5.67 -10.99
N MET A 437 -3.46 4.84 -11.94
CA MET A 437 -4.20 4.30 -13.09
C MET A 437 -4.69 5.28 -14.16
N GLN A 438 -4.55 6.59 -13.94
CA GLN A 438 -5.03 7.60 -14.87
C GLN A 438 -4.38 7.45 -16.25
N ALA A 439 -3.08 7.19 -16.30
CA ALA A 439 -2.36 7.00 -17.56
C ALA A 439 -2.77 5.74 -18.33
N THR A 440 -3.17 4.68 -17.60
CA THR A 440 -3.48 3.35 -18.15
C THR A 440 -4.92 3.24 -18.64
N PHE A 441 -5.87 3.89 -17.97
CA PHE A 441 -7.31 3.73 -18.25
C PHE A 441 -8.00 4.99 -18.75
N ASP A 442 -7.28 6.12 -18.81
CA ASP A 442 -7.86 7.46 -19.01
C ASP A 442 -9.00 7.76 -18.02
N ALA A 443 -8.94 7.07 -16.87
CA ALA A 443 -9.90 7.08 -15.79
C ALA A 443 -9.18 6.65 -14.50
N ARG A 444 -9.66 7.15 -13.35
CA ARG A 444 -9.26 6.66 -12.02
C ARG A 444 -10.01 5.37 -11.70
N GLU A 445 -9.61 4.65 -10.64
CA GLU A 445 -10.28 3.42 -10.16
C GLU A 445 -11.81 3.55 -10.24
N PRO A 446 -12.49 2.90 -11.21
CA PRO A 446 -13.88 3.23 -11.55
C PRO A 446 -14.90 2.97 -10.43
N TRP A 447 -14.49 2.19 -9.43
CA TRP A 447 -15.26 1.80 -8.24
C TRP A 447 -14.69 2.38 -6.95
N GLY A 448 -13.56 3.10 -7.02
CA GLY A 448 -13.01 3.79 -5.87
C GLY A 448 -13.76 5.09 -5.58
N SER A 449 -13.73 5.54 -4.33
CA SER A 449 -14.16 6.87 -3.93
C SER A 449 -13.27 7.39 -2.81
N TYR A 450 -13.19 8.71 -2.70
CA TYR A 450 -12.66 9.37 -1.49
C TYR A 450 -13.55 9.18 -0.25
N PHE A 451 -14.77 8.67 -0.43
CA PHE A 451 -15.73 8.37 0.63
C PHE A 451 -15.79 6.87 0.94
N LEU A 452 -14.70 6.15 0.71
CA LEU A 452 -14.50 4.78 1.19
C LEU A 452 -13.28 4.74 2.12
N TYR A 453 -13.38 4.00 3.22
CA TYR A 453 -12.25 3.67 4.06
C TYR A 453 -11.30 2.71 3.34
N ARG A 454 -10.03 2.70 3.75
CA ARG A 454 -9.05 1.73 3.26
C ARG A 454 -9.45 0.32 3.72
N MET A 455 -9.31 -0.67 2.85
CA MET A 455 -9.40 -2.07 3.26
C MET A 455 -8.16 -2.43 4.11
N ILE A 456 -8.36 -3.13 5.22
CA ILE A 456 -7.28 -3.57 6.12
C ILE A 456 -7.43 -5.08 6.34
N TYR A 457 -6.34 -5.81 6.18
CA TYR A 457 -6.22 -7.24 6.48
C TYR A 457 -5.54 -7.47 7.83
N PHE A 458 -6.04 -8.46 8.57
CA PHE A 458 -5.56 -8.94 9.87
C PHE A 458 -5.31 -10.44 9.77
N GLY A 459 -4.22 -10.81 9.07
CA GLY A 459 -4.06 -12.17 8.58
C GLY A 459 -5.13 -12.47 7.52
N GLU A 460 -5.99 -13.46 7.77
CA GLU A 460 -7.09 -13.84 6.87
C GLU A 460 -8.40 -13.08 7.15
N LEU A 461 -8.45 -12.29 8.23
CA LEU A 461 -9.59 -11.42 8.52
C LEU A 461 -9.42 -10.07 7.82
N MET A 462 -10.53 -9.35 7.68
CA MET A 462 -10.53 -8.03 7.06
C MET A 462 -11.48 -7.05 7.75
N SER A 463 -11.19 -5.75 7.61
CA SER A 463 -11.95 -4.67 8.25
C SER A 463 -13.33 -4.42 7.66
N LYS A 464 -13.62 -4.93 6.45
CA LYS A 464 -14.92 -4.75 5.79
C LYS A 464 -15.57 -6.08 5.44
N ASN A 465 -16.90 -6.13 5.45
CA ASN A 465 -17.65 -7.26 4.94
C ASN A 465 -17.65 -7.22 3.40
N ILE A 466 -17.27 -8.32 2.76
CA ILE A 466 -17.24 -8.46 1.29
C ILE A 466 -18.03 -9.70 0.89
N THR A 467 -18.72 -9.62 -0.25
CA THR A 467 -19.45 -10.78 -0.79
C THR A 467 -18.60 -11.42 -1.89
N PRO A 468 -18.13 -12.67 -1.73
CA PRO A 468 -17.45 -13.37 -2.81
C PRO A 468 -18.36 -13.50 -4.05
N LEU A 469 -17.86 -13.07 -5.23
CA LEU A 469 -18.61 -13.17 -6.48
C LEU A 469 -18.39 -14.50 -7.19
N VAL A 470 -17.15 -14.99 -7.20
CA VAL A 470 -16.78 -16.22 -7.90
C VAL A 470 -15.60 -16.90 -7.20
N LYS A 471 -15.72 -18.21 -6.94
CA LYS A 471 -14.60 -19.09 -6.65
C LYS A 471 -14.18 -19.78 -7.94
N TYR A 472 -12.97 -19.52 -8.43
CA TYR A 472 -12.46 -20.21 -9.62
C TYR A 472 -11.68 -21.46 -9.22
N GLY A 473 -12.37 -22.59 -9.37
CA GLY A 473 -11.85 -23.93 -9.24
C GLY A 473 -13.03 -24.87 -9.38
N ARG A 474 -13.11 -25.61 -10.48
CA ARG A 474 -14.19 -26.60 -10.66
C ARG A 474 -14.06 -27.63 -9.54
N PHE A 475 -14.92 -27.56 -8.52
CA PHE A 475 -15.15 -28.68 -7.64
C PHE A 475 -16.06 -29.65 -8.38
N ILE A 476 -15.46 -30.52 -9.21
CA ILE A 476 -16.13 -31.70 -9.72
C ILE A 476 -15.39 -32.90 -9.11
N GLU A 477 -16.06 -33.59 -8.20
CA GLU A 477 -15.69 -34.94 -7.75
C GLU A 477 -14.22 -35.12 -7.30
N GLY A 478 -13.75 -34.26 -6.40
CA GLY A 478 -12.59 -34.57 -5.56
C GLY A 478 -11.23 -34.68 -6.26
N ARG A 479 -11.01 -34.00 -7.40
CA ARG A 479 -9.66 -33.82 -7.97
C ARG A 479 -9.46 -32.40 -8.48
N PHE A 480 -8.40 -31.73 -8.03
CA PHE A 480 -7.86 -30.55 -8.70
C PHE A 480 -7.26 -30.99 -10.04
N LYS A 481 -7.97 -30.75 -11.14
CA LYS A 481 -7.40 -30.89 -12.48
C LYS A 481 -7.55 -29.59 -13.25
N ASP A 482 -6.40 -29.18 -13.80
CA ASP A 482 -6.19 -28.22 -14.88
C ASP A 482 -6.58 -26.76 -14.57
N THR A 483 -5.58 -25.98 -14.14
CA THR A 483 -5.57 -24.52 -14.25
C THR A 483 -5.86 -24.12 -15.70
N VAL A 484 -6.96 -23.39 -15.93
CA VAL A 484 -7.19 -22.74 -17.23
C VAL A 484 -6.12 -21.65 -17.41
N PRO A 485 -5.29 -21.71 -18.47
CA PRO A 485 -4.27 -20.70 -18.69
C PRO A 485 -4.92 -19.40 -19.17
N GLY A 486 -5.06 -18.43 -18.26
CA GLY A 486 -5.53 -17.09 -18.55
C GLY A 486 -7.04 -17.01 -18.84
N ALA A 487 -7.74 -16.17 -18.10
CA ALA A 487 -9.10 -15.78 -18.41
C ALA A 487 -9.12 -14.25 -18.60
N ASP A 488 -9.77 -13.80 -19.68
CA ASP A 488 -10.07 -12.39 -19.87
C ASP A 488 -11.34 -12.06 -19.11
N PHE A 489 -11.28 -11.06 -18.23
CA PHE A 489 -12.46 -10.50 -17.59
C PHE A 489 -12.90 -9.26 -18.37
N ILE A 490 -14.14 -9.29 -18.84
CA ILE A 490 -14.81 -8.16 -19.47
C ILE A 490 -15.87 -7.66 -18.50
N ILE A 491 -15.75 -6.40 -18.11
CA ILE A 491 -16.71 -5.77 -17.23
C ILE A 491 -17.41 -4.65 -18.00
N GLU A 492 -18.73 -4.78 -18.10
CA GLU A 492 -19.59 -3.82 -18.77
C GLU A 492 -20.45 -3.09 -17.73
N ARG A 493 -20.32 -1.77 -17.69
CA ARG A 493 -21.19 -0.88 -16.90
C ARG A 493 -22.35 -0.41 -17.80
N PHE A 494 -23.58 -0.50 -17.30
CA PHE A 494 -24.74 0.07 -17.99
C PHE A 494 -25.68 0.77 -17.02
N GLU A 495 -26.19 1.93 -17.45
CA GLU A 495 -27.26 2.63 -16.75
C GLU A 495 -28.59 1.91 -17.04
N LYS A 496 -29.31 1.54 -15.99
CA LYS A 496 -30.68 1.08 -16.17
C LYS A 496 -31.58 2.30 -16.33
N GLY A 497 -31.99 2.60 -17.56
CA GLY A 497 -33.08 3.51 -17.84
C GLY A 497 -34.39 2.94 -17.29
N GLY A 498 -34.70 3.23 -16.03
CA GLY A 498 -35.99 2.92 -15.41
C GLY A 498 -37.01 3.99 -15.78
N THR A 499 -38.12 3.59 -16.39
CA THR A 499 -39.29 4.45 -16.59
C THR A 499 -39.72 5.12 -15.29
N PHE A 500 -39.79 6.45 -15.35
CA PHE A 500 -40.19 7.38 -14.28
C PHE A 500 -41.38 6.88 -13.46
N THR A 501 -41.15 6.64 -12.17
CA THR A 501 -42.12 6.91 -11.09
C THR A 501 -41.34 7.20 -9.79
N GLY A 502 -41.19 8.49 -9.46
CA GLY A 502 -40.58 8.97 -8.20
C GLY A 502 -39.36 9.87 -8.42
N GLU A 503 -39.55 11.19 -8.31
CA GLU A 503 -38.45 12.15 -8.23
C GLU A 503 -37.61 11.87 -6.95
N ASN A 504 -36.29 11.75 -7.13
CA ASN A 504 -35.21 11.62 -6.10
C ASN A 504 -34.49 10.27 -5.94
N SER A 505 -34.68 9.27 -6.82
CA SER A 505 -33.79 8.10 -6.83
C SER A 505 -32.66 8.27 -7.87
N PRO A 506 -31.37 8.15 -7.50
CA PRO A 506 -30.28 8.14 -8.48
C PRO A 506 -30.40 6.93 -9.42
N PRO A 507 -29.88 7.02 -10.66
CA PRO A 507 -29.89 5.91 -11.60
C PRO A 507 -29.17 4.69 -11.02
N GLU A 508 -29.85 3.54 -11.01
CA GLU A 508 -29.30 2.26 -10.56
C GLU A 508 -28.25 1.80 -11.58
N ILE A 509 -26.97 1.84 -11.19
CA ILE A 509 -25.86 1.42 -12.03
C ILE A 509 -25.72 -0.09 -11.91
N LYS A 510 -26.02 -0.83 -12.98
CA LYS A 510 -25.85 -2.29 -13.00
C LYS A 510 -24.56 -2.68 -13.70
N GLN A 511 -24.00 -3.78 -13.23
CA GLN A 511 -22.75 -4.33 -13.72
C GLN A 511 -23.01 -5.70 -14.33
N LYS A 512 -22.32 -6.00 -15.43
CA LYS A 512 -22.21 -7.35 -15.97
C LYS A 512 -20.73 -7.70 -16.05
N ILE A 513 -20.33 -8.67 -15.23
CA ILE A 513 -19.02 -9.30 -15.33
C ILE A 513 -19.19 -10.51 -16.25
N SER A 514 -18.35 -10.57 -17.28
CA SER A 514 -18.29 -11.71 -18.20
C SER A 514 -16.86 -12.21 -18.30
N MET A 515 -16.69 -13.52 -18.29
CA MET A 515 -15.39 -14.17 -18.37
C MET A 515 -15.27 -14.89 -19.69
N VAL A 516 -14.14 -14.69 -20.35
CA VAL A 516 -13.89 -15.20 -21.68
C VAL A 516 -12.55 -15.93 -21.70
N ASN A 517 -12.49 -17.09 -22.37
CA ASN A 517 -11.23 -17.81 -22.55
C ASN A 517 -10.29 -17.01 -23.48
N SER A 518 -9.12 -16.63 -22.96
CA SER A 518 -8.11 -15.82 -23.66
C SER A 518 -7.66 -16.39 -25.02
N ALA A 519 -7.83 -17.70 -25.24
CA ALA A 519 -7.41 -18.38 -26.47
C ALA A 519 -8.52 -18.49 -27.53
N VAL A 520 -9.80 -18.31 -27.18
CA VAL A 520 -10.91 -18.69 -28.07
C VAL A 520 -12.11 -17.73 -28.05
N ASP A 521 -12.08 -16.69 -27.21
CA ASP A 521 -13.17 -15.72 -27.03
C ASP A 521 -14.54 -16.38 -26.68
N ILE A 522 -14.52 -17.58 -26.06
CA ILE A 522 -15.71 -18.32 -25.65
C ILE A 522 -16.09 -17.97 -24.19
N PRO A 523 -17.37 -17.64 -23.90
CA PRO A 523 -17.85 -17.40 -22.53
C PRO A 523 -17.73 -18.64 -21.65
N VAL A 524 -17.23 -18.47 -20.43
CA VAL A 524 -17.15 -19.55 -19.44
C VAL A 524 -18.27 -19.39 -18.40
N ALA A 525 -18.98 -20.47 -18.07
CA ALA A 525 -20.07 -20.45 -17.10
C ALA A 525 -19.57 -20.20 -15.67
N MET A 526 -20.21 -19.27 -14.95
CA MET A 526 -19.91 -18.95 -13.54
C MET A 526 -20.79 -19.80 -12.60
N SER A 527 -20.20 -20.38 -11.54
CA SER A 527 -20.95 -21.12 -10.51
C SER A 527 -21.51 -20.17 -9.44
N SER A 528 -22.71 -20.45 -8.93
CA SER A 528 -23.44 -19.64 -7.95
C SER A 528 -23.26 -20.08 -6.49
N ASP A 529 -22.38 -21.04 -6.19
CA ASP A 529 -22.21 -21.52 -4.83
C ASP A 529 -21.54 -20.45 -3.95
N SER A 530 -22.28 -19.96 -2.95
CA SER A 530 -21.83 -18.93 -2.01
C SER A 530 -20.82 -19.50 -1.00
N PRO A 531 -19.56 -19.05 -0.96
CA PRO A 531 -18.70 -19.28 0.18
C PRO A 531 -19.27 -18.55 1.41
N SER A 532 -19.37 -19.24 2.55
CA SER A 532 -19.61 -18.58 3.83
C SER A 532 -18.33 -17.89 4.29
N GLN A 533 -18.38 -16.56 4.49
CA GLN A 533 -17.34 -15.89 5.28
C GLN A 533 -17.36 -16.47 6.70
N PRO A 534 -16.21 -16.77 7.33
CA PRO A 534 -16.19 -16.84 8.77
C PRO A 534 -16.59 -15.46 9.28
N ALA A 535 -17.70 -15.39 10.01
CA ALA A 535 -18.12 -14.16 10.64
C ALA A 535 -17.00 -13.68 11.60
N LEU A 536 -16.93 -12.37 11.88
CA LEU A 536 -16.27 -11.83 13.06
C LEU A 536 -17.04 -12.31 14.31
N THR A 537 -16.99 -13.63 14.57
CA THR A 537 -17.53 -14.25 15.76
C THR A 537 -16.38 -14.61 16.67
N ASN A 538 -16.64 -14.55 17.98
CA ASN A 538 -15.76 -15.06 19.04
C ASN A 538 -15.66 -16.61 18.98
N GLU A 539 -15.47 -17.19 17.80
CA GLU A 539 -15.26 -18.62 17.65
C GLU A 539 -13.82 -18.96 18.01
N SER A 540 -13.64 -20.06 18.76
CA SER A 540 -12.35 -20.42 19.34
C SER A 540 -11.30 -20.63 18.24
N ALA A 541 -10.13 -19.99 18.39
CA ALA A 541 -8.97 -20.13 17.51
C ALA A 541 -8.62 -21.60 17.15
N GLU A 542 -8.95 -22.57 18.01
CA GLU A 542 -8.76 -24.01 17.72
C GLU A 542 -9.59 -24.53 16.53
N LEU A 543 -10.76 -23.96 16.26
CA LEU A 543 -11.67 -24.45 15.22
C LEU A 543 -11.23 -23.91 13.84
N ILE A 544 -10.79 -22.66 13.81
CA ILE A 544 -10.16 -22.02 12.63
C ILE A 544 -8.83 -22.70 12.30
N ALA A 545 -7.97 -22.91 13.32
CA ALA A 545 -6.69 -23.60 13.13
C ALA A 545 -6.85 -25.06 12.64
N ARG A 546 -7.91 -25.77 13.08
CA ARG A 546 -8.22 -27.11 12.57
C ARG A 546 -8.68 -27.11 11.11
N GLN A 547 -9.47 -26.12 10.70
CA GLN A 547 -9.89 -25.99 9.31
C GLN A 547 -8.71 -25.64 8.40
N GLN A 548 -7.83 -24.73 8.83
CA GLN A 548 -6.61 -24.37 8.10
C GLN A 548 -5.62 -25.55 8.00
N GLN A 549 -5.35 -26.27 9.09
CA GLN A 549 -4.49 -27.47 9.05
C GLN A 549 -5.02 -28.55 8.10
N SER A 550 -6.34 -28.73 8.04
CA SER A 550 -6.95 -29.70 7.11
C SER A 550 -6.75 -29.28 5.65
N GLN A 551 -6.87 -27.99 5.35
CA GLN A 551 -6.70 -27.46 4.00
C GLN A 551 -5.22 -27.45 3.56
N GLU A 552 -4.30 -27.12 4.45
CA GLU A 552 -2.86 -27.17 4.19
C GLU A 552 -2.36 -28.60 3.97
N ALA A 553 -2.87 -29.56 4.75
CA ALA A 553 -2.54 -30.97 4.57
C ALA A 553 -3.02 -31.51 3.21
N GLU A 554 -4.21 -31.11 2.74
CA GLU A 554 -4.71 -31.45 1.41
C GLU A 554 -3.91 -30.77 0.29
N LYS A 555 -3.56 -29.49 0.45
CA LYS A 555 -2.74 -28.74 -0.51
C LYS A 555 -1.35 -29.36 -0.64
N LEU A 556 -0.69 -29.67 0.48
CA LEU A 556 0.62 -30.32 0.49
C LEU A 556 0.58 -31.72 -0.13
N ALA A 557 -0.48 -32.50 0.13
CA ALA A 557 -0.67 -33.81 -0.50
C ALA A 557 -0.86 -33.69 -2.02
N SER A 558 -1.64 -32.71 -2.48
CA SER A 558 -1.85 -32.41 -3.90
C SER A 558 -0.55 -31.97 -4.58
N THR A 559 0.22 -31.08 -3.98
CA THR A 559 1.52 -30.62 -4.50
C THR A 559 2.52 -31.76 -4.58
N LYS A 560 2.60 -32.63 -3.56
CA LYS A 560 3.46 -33.83 -3.59
C LYS A 560 3.06 -34.78 -4.73
N SER A 561 1.76 -34.96 -4.96
CA SER A 561 1.26 -35.80 -6.06
C SER A 561 1.58 -35.20 -7.43
N ALA A 562 1.49 -33.88 -7.59
CA ALA A 562 1.83 -33.19 -8.84
C ALA A 562 3.32 -33.27 -9.15
N ILE A 563 4.18 -33.10 -8.14
CA ILE A 563 5.64 -33.26 -8.28
C ILE A 563 5.98 -34.71 -8.63
N ALA A 564 5.36 -35.70 -7.97
CA ALA A 564 5.60 -37.11 -8.30
C ALA A 564 5.21 -37.45 -9.76
N SER A 565 4.16 -36.84 -10.31
CA SER A 565 3.75 -37.03 -11.71
C SER A 565 4.63 -36.33 -12.74
N LEU A 566 5.42 -35.33 -12.34
CA LEU A 566 6.43 -34.69 -13.19
C LEU A 566 7.74 -35.49 -13.26
N TRP A 567 7.93 -36.42 -12.32
CA TRP A 567 9.12 -37.27 -12.21
C TRP A 567 8.92 -38.69 -12.77
N SER A 568 7.67 -39.08 -13.04
CA SER A 568 7.28 -40.32 -13.73
C SER A 568 7.08 -40.08 -15.23
#